data_AF-A0A0Q9J1G3-F1
#
_entry.id   AF-A0A0Q9J1G3-F1
#
_cell.length_a   1.000
_cell.length_b   1.000
_cell.length_c   1.000
_cell.angle_alpha   90.00
_cell.angle_beta   90.00
_cell.angle_gamma   90.00
#
_symmetry.space_group_name_H-M   'P 1'
#
loop_
_entity.id
_entity.type
_entity.pdbx_description
1 polymer ?
#
loop_
_entity_poly.entity_id
_entity_poly.type
_entity_poly.pdbx_seq_one_letter_code
_entity_poly.pdbx_strand_id
1 'polypeptide(L)' 'MEAIELRQTRQLAVGDTLLSASGRAYEITKLARIGRGIRVTYVTEDGRAGRFTAAPDAISRVRLTRVGSGPAPGTQVA' A
#
# COMPACT_ATOMS: atom_id res chain seq x y z
N MET A 1 -3.92 -16.48 3.14
CA MET A 1 -5.01 -15.67 2.55
C MET A 1 -4.46 -14.29 2.30
N GLU A 2 -4.41 -13.91 1.03
CA GLU A 2 -4.06 -12.56 0.63
C GLU A 2 -5.37 -11.76 0.54
N ALA A 3 -5.45 -10.65 1.28
CA ALA A 3 -6.63 -9.79 1.27
C ALA A 3 -6.34 -8.54 0.43
N ILE A 4 -7.31 -8.13 -0.38
CA ILE A 4 -7.26 -6.85 -1.10
C ILE A 4 -8.16 -5.88 -0.34
N GLU A 5 -7.57 -4.77 0.12
CA GLU A 5 -8.30 -3.68 0.77
C GLU A 5 -8.47 -2.50 -0.19
N LEU A 6 -9.60 -1.82 -0.11
CA LEU A 6 -9.81 -0.55 -0.80
C LEU A 6 -9.47 0.59 0.15
N ARG A 7 -8.43 1.35 -0.19
CA ARG A 7 -7.97 2.49 0.62
C ARG A 7 -8.00 3.77 -0.20
N GLN A 8 -8.32 4.88 0.44
CA GLN A 8 -8.17 6.19 -0.16
C GLN A 8 -6.68 6.52 -0.32
N THR A 9 -6.33 7.34 -1.31
CA THR A 9 -4.93 7.73 -1.56
C THR A 9 -4.30 8.39 -0.33
N ARG A 10 -5.08 9.12 0.48
CA ARG A 10 -4.62 9.71 1.75
C ARG A 10 -4.29 8.70 2.86
N GLN A 11 -4.77 7.47 2.73
CA GLN A 11 -4.57 6.40 3.71
C GLN A 11 -3.37 5.51 3.34
N LEU A 12 -2.81 5.68 2.14
CA LEU A 12 -1.66 4.91 1.69
C LEU A 12 -0.42 5.23 2.53
N ALA A 13 0.44 4.23 2.70
CA ALA A 13 1.72 4.32 3.37
C ALA A 13 2.87 3.86 2.45
N VAL A 14 4.09 4.27 2.78
CA VAL A 14 5.30 3.68 2.18
C VAL A 14 5.41 2.23 2.65
N GLY A 15 5.74 1.32 1.72
CA GLY A 15 5.70 -0.13 1.92
C GLY A 15 4.37 -0.78 1.57
N ASP A 16 3.29 -0.01 1.37
CA ASP A 16 2.04 -0.57 0.83
C ASP A 16 2.27 -1.05 -0.60
N THR A 17 1.62 -2.16 -0.97
CA THR A 17 1.64 -2.69 -2.33
C THR A 17 0.31 -2.43 -3.02
N LEU A 18 0.30 -1.59 -4.05
CA LEU A 18 -0.87 -1.32 -4.87
C LEU A 18 -1.07 -2.40 -5.94
N LEU A 19 -2.32 -2.68 -6.29
CA LEU A 19 -2.68 -3.60 -7.35
C LEU A 19 -3.42 -2.89 -8.50
N SER A 20 -2.94 -3.04 -9.74
CA SER A 20 -3.71 -2.61 -10.92
C SER A 20 -4.85 -3.57 -11.23
N ALA A 21 -5.79 -3.11 -12.06
CA ALA A 21 -6.84 -3.97 -12.64
C ALA A 21 -6.26 -5.12 -13.50
N SER A 22 -5.06 -4.94 -14.06
CA SER A 22 -4.34 -5.98 -14.82
C SER A 22 -3.56 -6.97 -13.95
N GLY A 23 -3.67 -6.86 -12.62
CA GLY A 23 -2.99 -7.77 -11.68
C GLY A 23 -1.52 -7.47 -11.43
N ARG A 24 -1.00 -6.30 -11.86
CA ARG A 24 0.37 -5.90 -11.55
C ARG A 24 0.47 -5.29 -10.16
N ALA A 25 1.56 -5.58 -9.46
CA ALA A 25 1.86 -5.02 -8.15
C ALA A 25 2.86 -3.85 -8.23
N TYR A 26 2.63 -2.86 -7.37
CA TYR A 26 3.46 -1.65 -7.27
C TYR A 26 3.71 -1.31 -5.81
N GLU A 27 4.94 -1.47 -5.35
CA GLU A 27 5.32 -1.12 -3.98
C GLU A 27 5.54 0.39 -3.87
N ILE A 28 4.86 1.04 -2.93
CA ILE A 28 4.98 2.46 -2.70
C ILE A 28 6.30 2.75 -1.97
N THR A 29 7.17 3.53 -2.59
CA THR A 29 8.46 3.93 -2.01
C THR A 29 8.45 5.35 -1.46
N LYS A 30 7.54 6.21 -1.95
CA LYS A 30 7.44 7.59 -1.47
C LYS A 30 6.05 8.17 -1.71
N LEU A 31 5.58 8.95 -0.73
CA LEU A 31 4.37 9.75 -0.83
C LEU A 31 4.72 11.23 -0.61
N ALA A 32 4.16 12.10 -1.42
CA ALA A 32 4.32 13.55 -1.26
C ALA A 32 3.00 14.27 -1.58
N ARG A 33 2.57 15.18 -0.71
CA ARG A 33 1.46 16.09 -1.04
C ARG A 33 1.92 17.10 -2.08
N ILE A 34 1.18 17.24 -3.17
CA ILE A 34 1.48 18.18 -4.27
C ILE A 34 0.19 18.94 -4.58
N GLY A 35 0.13 20.21 -4.18
CA GLY A 35 -1.08 21.03 -4.28
C GLY A 35 -2.26 20.37 -3.56
N ARG A 36 -3.33 20.06 -4.30
CA ARG A 36 -4.52 19.36 -3.78
C ARG A 36 -4.44 17.83 -3.87
N GLY A 37 -3.40 17.28 -4.52
CA GLY A 37 -3.24 15.85 -4.75
C GLY A 37 -2.12 15.21 -3.92
N ILE A 38 -1.98 13.89 -4.08
CA ILE A 38 -0.90 13.10 -3.50
C ILE A 38 -0.14 12.43 -4.65
N ARG A 39 1.16 12.70 -4.71
CA ARG A 39 2.09 12.04 -5.63
C ARG A 39 2.62 10.77 -4.98
N VAL A 40 2.32 9.65 -5.62
CA VAL A 40 2.74 8.31 -5.23
C VAL A 40 3.90 7.91 -6.12
N THR A 41 5.03 7.59 -5.51
CA THR A 41 6.19 6.99 -6.19
C THR A 41 6.22 5.52 -5.82
N TYR A 42 6.45 4.66 -6.81
CA TYR A 42 6.40 3.23 -6.63
C TYR A 42 7.51 2.53 -7.41
N VAL A 43 7.75 1.27 -7.07
CA VAL A 43 8.53 0.33 -7.87
C VAL A 43 7.66 -0.85 -8.27
N THR A 44 7.81 -1.32 -9.51
CA THR A 44 7.16 -2.56 -9.98
C THR A 44 7.90 -3.79 -9.42
N GLU A 45 7.29 -4.96 -9.52
CA GLU A 45 7.97 -6.23 -9.22
C GLU A 45 9.25 -6.42 -10.05
N ASP A 46 9.28 -5.93 -11.30
CA ASP A 46 10.48 -5.92 -12.16
C ASP A 46 11.55 -4.87 -11.75
N GLY A 47 11.37 -4.18 -10.62
CA GLY A 47 12.27 -3.14 -10.12
C GLY A 47 12.20 -1.79 -10.85
N ARG A 48 11.20 -1.58 -11.71
CA ARG A 48 11.05 -0.30 -12.44
C ARG A 48 10.38 0.74 -11.56
N ALA A 49 11.05 1.88 -11.38
CA ALA A 49 10.47 3.01 -10.67
C ALA A 49 9.47 3.78 -11.54
N GLY A 50 8.36 4.20 -10.94
CA GLY A 50 7.32 5.00 -11.56
C GLY A 50 6.67 5.95 -10.58
N ARG A 51 5.79 6.82 -11.09
CA ARG A 51 5.01 7.73 -10.24
C ARG A 51 3.66 8.07 -10.88
N PHE A 52 2.67 8.33 -10.04
CA PHE A 52 1.40 8.93 -10.45
C PHE A 52 0.95 9.97 -9.41
N THR A 53 -0.02 10.81 -9.79
CA THR A 53 -0.66 11.75 -8.86
C THR A 53 -2.15 11.47 -8.84
N ALA A 54 -2.74 11.37 -7.65
CA ALA A 54 -4.15 11.12 -7.47
C ALA A 54 -4.77 12.09 -6.45
N ALA A 55 -6.10 12.25 -6.55
CA ALA A 55 -6.86 13.00 -5.55
C ALA A 55 -6.83 12.28 -4.19
N PRO A 56 -6.87 13.00 -3.05
CA PRO A 56 -6.72 12.37 -1.74
C PRO A 56 -7.83 11.36 -1.39
N ASP A 57 -9.00 11.50 -2.01
CA ASP A 57 -10.19 10.65 -1.90
C ASP A 57 -10.26 9.53 -2.96
N ALA A 58 -9.35 9.53 -3.95
CA ALA A 58 -9.30 8.46 -4.96
C ALA A 58 -9.00 7.11 -4.31
N ILE A 59 -9.73 6.07 -4.74
CA ILE A 59 -9.66 4.72 -4.19
C ILE A 59 -8.60 3.90 -4.92
N SER A 60 -7.74 3.21 -4.15
CA SER A 60 -6.72 2.30 -4.62
C SER A 60 -6.89 0.91 -3.99
N ARG A 61 -6.58 -0.14 -4.76
CA ARG A 61 -6.51 -1.52 -4.26
C ARG A 61 -5.15 -1.75 -3.63
N VAL A 62 -5.13 -2.17 -2.37
CA VAL A 62 -3.91 -2.43 -1.61
C VAL A 62 -3.87 -3.90 -1.23
N ARG A 63 -2.76 -4.56 -1.53
CA ARG A 63 -2.45 -5.92 -1.09
C ARG A 63 -2.09 -5.86 0.38
N LEU A 64 -2.93 -6.43 1.24
CA LEU A 64 -2.60 -6.67 2.64
C LEU A 64 -1.68 -7.89 2.69
N THR A 65 -0.38 -7.65 2.78
CA THR A 65 0.50 -8.69 3.31
C THR A 65 0.25 -8.76 4.80
N ARG A 66 -0.44 -9.81 5.26
CA ARG A 66 -0.50 -10.11 6.68
C ARG A 66 0.92 -10.58 7.03
N VAL A 67 1.83 -9.64 7.33
CA VAL A 67 3.00 -9.99 8.14
C VAL A 67 2.38 -10.57 9.39
N GLY A 68 2.56 -11.88 9.59
CA GLY A 68 1.96 -12.56 10.71
C GLY A 68 2.28 -11.75 11.95
N SER A 69 1.26 -11.17 12.58
CA SER A 69 1.26 -11.10 14.03
C SER A 69 1.45 -12.56 14.44
N GLY A 70 2.69 -12.97 14.69
CA GLY A 70 2.96 -14.16 15.47
C GLY A 70 2.10 -14.07 16.73
N PRO A 71 1.70 -15.21 17.32
CA PRO A 71 0.92 -15.17 18.55
C PRO A 71 1.63 -14.22 19.51
N ALA A 72 0.88 -13.24 20.05
CA ALA A 72 1.38 -12.41 21.14
C ALA A 72 2.03 -13.37 22.15
N PRO A 73 3.28 -13.13 22.58
CA PRO A 73 3.92 -14.02 23.54
C PRO A 73 3.00 -14.12 24.74
N GLY A 74 2.49 -15.33 24.96
CA GLY A 74 1.57 -15.61 26.04
C GLY A 74 2.24 -15.23 27.36
N THR A 75 1.50 -14.56 28.22
CA THR A 75 1.61 -14.81 29.64
C THR A 75 0.19 -14.95 30.16
N GLN A 76 -0.25 -16.20 30.10
CA GLN A 76 -1.20 -16.77 31.03
C GLN A 76 -0.57 -16.61 32.43
N VAL A 77 -1.18 -15.79 33.28
CA VAL A 77 -0.90 -15.80 34.71
C VAL A 77 -1.78 -16.89 35.33
N ALA A 78 -1.11 -17.75 36.09
CA ALA A 78 -1.64 -18.91 36.80
C ALA A 78 -2.66 -18.53 37.88
#